data_AF-A0A7J9H2B5-F1
#
_entry.id   AF-A0A7J9H2B5-F1
#
_cell.length_a   1.000
_cell.length_b   1.000
_cell.length_c   1.000
_cell.angle_alpha   90.00
_cell.angle_beta   90.00
_cell.angle_gamma   90.00
#
_symmetry.space_group_name_H-M   'P 1'
#
loop_
_entity.id
_entity.type
_entity.pdbx_description
1 polymer ?
#
loop_
_entity_poly.entity_id
_entity_poly.type
_entity_poly.pdbx_seq_one_letter_code
_entity_poly.pdbx_strand_id
1 'polypeptide(L)'
;NLVSANDTLIKTQCHNAEVPEVCIQCVKSDPRSQSADKVGIAATKELSDAKTNLTTAMDRLKSKDYDQTNYLVNHALQKEFDCKKNVGDLQYTLPTTVLNDMTLYEELSEAAMRIIDRFL
;
A
#
# COMPACT_ATOMS: atom_id res chain seq x y z
N ASN A 1 -10.82 22.29 -13.04
CA ASN A 1 -9.94 22.76 -11.95
C ASN A 1 -9.18 21.55 -11.41
N LEU A 2 -8.03 21.23 -12.02
CA LEU A 2 -7.11 20.21 -11.52
C LEU A 2 -6.28 20.84 -10.41
N VAL A 3 -6.50 20.41 -9.17
CA VAL A 3 -5.69 20.82 -8.03
C VAL A 3 -4.41 19.97 -8.09
N SER A 4 -3.26 20.60 -8.33
CA SER A 4 -1.99 19.89 -8.19
C SER A 4 -1.79 19.49 -6.72
N ALA A 5 -1.14 18.35 -6.47
CA ALA A 5 -0.70 17.99 -5.13
C ALA A 5 0.39 18.99 -4.71
N ASN A 6 -0.04 20.11 -4.10
CA ASN A 6 0.88 21.05 -3.48
C ASN A 6 1.68 20.28 -2.41
N ASP A 7 2.99 20.51 -2.32
CA ASP A 7 3.91 19.90 -1.34
C ASP A 7 3.36 19.91 0.10
N THR A 8 2.57 20.92 0.46
CA THR A 8 1.86 21.00 1.75
C THR A 8 0.82 19.88 1.95
N LEU A 9 0.08 19.53 0.89
CA LEU A 9 -0.92 18.46 0.93
C LEU A 9 -0.23 17.10 1.09
N ILE A 10 0.85 16.86 0.34
CA ILE A 10 1.66 15.64 0.43
C ILE A 10 2.20 15.47 1.85
N LYS A 11 2.82 16.52 2.40
CA LYS A 11 3.33 16.52 3.78
C LYS A 11 2.23 16.26 4.81
N THR A 12 1.07 16.89 4.66
CA THR A 12 -0.05 16.73 5.61
C THR A 12 -0.57 15.29 5.62
N GLN A 13 -0.73 14.67 4.44
CA GLN A 13 -1.26 13.32 4.36
C GLN A 13 -0.23 12.26 4.77
N CYS A 14 1.04 12.42 4.39
CA CYS A 14 2.11 11.51 4.78
C CYS A 14 2.54 11.68 6.25
N HIS A 15 2.15 12.76 6.94
CA HIS A 15 2.57 13.03 8.32
C HIS A 15 2.20 11.91 9.30
N ASN A 16 1.03 11.27 9.09
CA ASN A 16 0.53 10.19 9.93
C ASN A 16 0.82 8.79 9.35
N ALA A 17 1.62 8.70 8.28
CA ALA A 17 2.07 7.40 7.79
C ALA A 17 3.08 6.80 8.77
N GLU A 18 3.17 5.47 8.79
CA GLU A 18 4.13 4.78 9.65
C GLU A 18 5.58 5.12 9.27
N VAL A 19 5.80 5.44 7.98
CA VAL A 19 7.09 5.90 7.44
C VAL A 19 6.90 7.15 6.57
N PRO A 20 6.77 8.34 7.18
CA PRO A 20 6.42 9.59 6.48
C PRO A 20 7.37 9.96 5.33
N GLU A 21 8.66 9.71 5.51
CA GLU A 21 9.70 10.08 4.55
C GLU A 21 9.63 9.23 3.27
N VAL A 22 9.34 7.93 3.42
CA VAL A 22 9.11 7.00 2.29
C VAL A 22 7.81 7.34 1.57
N CYS A 23 6.74 7.67 2.30
CA CYS A 23 5.49 8.14 1.70
C CYS A 23 5.71 9.39 0.83
N ILE A 24 6.43 10.39 1.35
CA ILE A 24 6.74 11.63 0.60
C ILE A 24 7.58 11.33 -0.65
N GLN A 25 8.60 10.47 -0.54
CA GLN A 25 9.43 10.08 -1.68
C GLN A 25 8.61 9.35 -2.75
N CYS A 26 7.79 8.37 -2.37
CA CYS A 26 6.92 7.63 -3.30
C CYS A 26 5.96 8.56 -4.04
N VAL A 27 5.32 9.49 -3.34
CA VAL A 27 4.47 10.50 -3.98
C VAL A 27 5.31 11.32 -4.96
N LYS A 28 6.40 11.96 -4.52
CA LYS A 28 7.20 12.84 -5.38
C LYS A 28 7.83 12.14 -6.60
N SER A 29 8.13 10.85 -6.50
CA SER A 29 8.70 10.04 -7.59
C SER A 29 7.68 9.64 -8.65
N ASP A 30 6.37 9.69 -8.39
CA ASP A 30 5.33 9.45 -9.40
C ASP A 30 4.88 10.79 -10.02
N PRO A 31 5.18 11.08 -11.30
CA PRO A 31 4.77 12.32 -11.96
C PRO A 31 3.24 12.53 -11.97
N ARG A 32 2.45 11.47 -11.87
CA ARG A 32 0.97 11.51 -11.86
C ARG A 32 0.43 11.91 -10.49
N SER A 33 1.22 11.71 -9.43
CA SER A 33 0.84 12.13 -8.08
C SER A 33 0.91 13.65 -7.90
N GLN A 34 1.70 14.35 -8.72
CA GLN A 34 1.76 15.82 -8.71
C GLN A 34 0.44 16.45 -9.18
N SER A 35 -0.40 15.66 -9.85
CA SER A 35 -1.78 15.98 -10.20
C SER A 35 -2.83 15.25 -9.36
N ALA A 36 -2.40 14.44 -8.38
CA ALA A 36 -3.30 13.65 -7.56
C ALA A 36 -4.00 14.51 -6.50
N ASP A 37 -5.30 14.32 -6.38
CA ASP A 37 -6.09 14.86 -5.28
C ASP A 37 -5.75 14.12 -3.96
N LYS A 38 -6.51 14.44 -2.89
CA LYS A 38 -6.36 13.80 -1.58
C LYS A 38 -6.38 12.27 -1.63
N VAL A 39 -7.07 11.68 -2.61
CA VAL A 39 -7.26 10.23 -2.68
C VAL A 39 -6.08 9.55 -3.36
N GLY A 40 -5.48 10.14 -4.39
CA GLY A 40 -4.24 9.58 -4.95
C GLY A 40 -3.09 9.62 -3.95
N ILE A 41 -3.11 10.58 -3.01
CA ILE A 41 -2.15 10.60 -1.88
C ILE A 41 -2.51 9.54 -0.82
N ALA A 42 -3.79 9.29 -0.54
CA ALA A 42 -4.22 8.21 0.35
C ALA A 42 -3.84 6.83 -0.18
N ALA A 43 -4.06 6.58 -1.48
CA ALA A 43 -3.63 5.37 -2.18
C ALA A 43 -2.11 5.16 -2.11
N THR A 44 -1.33 6.24 -2.26
CA THR A 44 0.14 6.17 -2.11
C THR A 44 0.57 5.85 -0.68
N LYS A 45 -0.13 6.42 0.32
CA LYS A 45 0.10 6.10 1.73
C LYS A 45 -0.18 4.62 2.00
N GLU A 46 -1.31 4.10 1.53
CA GLU A 46 -1.70 2.70 1.72
C GLU A 46 -0.69 1.75 1.10
N LEU A 47 -0.20 2.05 -0.11
CA LEU A 47 0.87 1.27 -0.73
C LEU A 47 2.18 1.32 0.06
N SER A 48 2.52 2.49 0.63
CA SER A 48 3.69 2.62 1.49
C SER A 48 3.56 1.79 2.78
N ASP A 49 2.39 1.84 3.43
CA ASP A 49 2.09 1.06 4.63
C ASP A 49 2.13 -0.45 4.32
N ALA A 50 1.58 -0.89 3.18
CA ALA A 50 1.67 -2.28 2.72
C ALA A 50 3.13 -2.74 2.55
N LYS A 51 3.98 -1.91 1.94
CA LYS A 51 5.40 -2.22 1.74
C LYS A 51 6.15 -2.35 3.08
N THR A 52 5.87 -1.48 4.04
CA THR A 52 6.44 -1.56 5.40
C THR A 52 6.04 -2.86 6.07
N ASN A 53 4.75 -3.19 6.06
CA ASN A 53 4.23 -4.45 6.63
C ASN A 53 4.93 -5.67 6.02
N LEU A 54 5.08 -5.74 4.69
CA LEU A 54 5.77 -6.86 4.03
C LEU A 54 7.26 -6.93 4.39
N THR A 55 7.94 -5.79 4.49
CA THR A 55 9.35 -5.74 4.90
C THR A 55 9.51 -6.30 6.31
N THR A 56 8.65 -5.87 7.23
CA THR A 56 8.64 -6.41 8.60
C THR A 56 8.23 -7.87 8.64
N ALA A 57 7.28 -8.31 7.80
CA ALA A 57 6.87 -9.71 7.70
C ALA A 57 8.04 -10.61 7.30
N MET A 58 8.88 -10.17 6.36
CA MET A 58 10.09 -10.88 5.96
C MET A 58 11.08 -11.04 7.13
N ASP A 59 11.24 -10.01 7.96
CA ASP A 59 12.12 -10.10 9.13
C ASP A 59 11.55 -11.02 10.21
N ARG A 60 10.23 -10.99 10.43
CA ARG A 60 9.53 -11.93 11.32
C ARG A 60 9.59 -13.38 10.83
N LEU A 61 9.53 -13.58 9.51
CA LEU A 61 9.66 -14.90 8.91
C LEU A 61 11.06 -15.48 9.15
N LYS A 62 12.12 -14.66 9.02
CA LYS A 62 13.49 -15.06 9.34
C LYS A 62 13.64 -15.44 10.82
N SER A 63 12.93 -14.74 11.71
CA SER A 63 12.89 -15.07 13.14
C SER A 63 11.92 -16.20 13.49
N LYS A 64 11.25 -16.81 12.49
CA LYS A 64 10.24 -17.86 12.66
C LYS A 64 9.05 -17.44 13.53
N ASP A 65 8.78 -16.14 13.60
CA ASP A 65 7.62 -15.58 14.27
C ASP A 65 6.43 -15.61 13.29
N TYR A 66 5.92 -16.82 13.08
CA TYR A 66 4.95 -17.11 12.03
C TYR A 66 3.60 -16.42 12.29
N ASP A 67 3.16 -16.31 13.55
CA ASP A 67 1.95 -15.57 13.94
C ASP A 67 2.06 -14.12 13.47
N GLN A 68 3.16 -13.44 13.81
CA GLN A 68 3.36 -12.05 13.44
C GLN A 68 3.59 -11.88 11.94
N THR A 69 4.29 -12.82 11.28
CA THR A 69 4.42 -12.81 9.82
C THR A 69 3.05 -12.86 9.16
N ASN A 70 2.16 -13.76 9.59
CA ASN A 70 0.83 -13.92 9.02
C ASN A 70 -0.01 -12.65 9.21
N TYR A 71 -0.02 -12.09 10.43
CA TYR A 71 -0.68 -10.83 10.74
C TYR A 71 -0.23 -9.69 9.81
N LEU A 72 1.08 -9.55 9.59
CA LEU A 72 1.64 -8.48 8.75
C LEU A 72 1.33 -8.66 7.27
N VAL A 73 1.36 -9.89 6.74
CA VAL A 73 0.96 -10.16 5.35
C VAL A 73 -0.52 -9.83 5.15
N ASN A 74 -1.39 -10.26 6.07
CA ASN A 74 -2.82 -9.93 6.02
C ASN A 74 -3.06 -8.40 6.11
N HIS A 75 -2.35 -7.70 7.00
CA HIS A 75 -2.49 -6.26 7.15
C HIS A 75 -1.98 -5.49 5.92
N ALA A 76 -0.95 -5.98 5.23
CA ALA A 76 -0.50 -5.43 3.95
C ALA A 76 -1.57 -5.60 2.86
N LEU A 77 -2.20 -6.77 2.80
CA LEU A 77 -3.29 -7.05 1.87
C LEU A 77 -4.50 -6.14 2.12
N GLN A 78 -4.86 -5.89 3.38
CA GLN A 78 -5.93 -4.95 3.73
C GLN A 78 -5.66 -3.52 3.21
N LYS A 79 -4.40 -3.06 3.21
CA LYS A 79 -4.05 -1.75 2.65
C LYS A 79 -4.23 -1.68 1.14
N GLU A 80 -3.98 -2.76 0.42
CA GLU A 80 -4.28 -2.82 -1.01
C GLU A 80 -5.79 -2.73 -1.26
N PHE A 81 -6.61 -3.45 -0.47
CA PHE A 81 -8.06 -3.38 -0.57
C PHE A 81 -8.60 -1.97 -0.28
N ASP A 82 -8.08 -1.30 0.75
CA ASP A 82 -8.44 0.08 1.08
C ASP A 82 -8.12 1.02 -0.10
N CYS A 83 -6.95 0.85 -0.73
CA CYS A 83 -6.53 1.61 -1.91
C CYS A 83 -7.49 1.40 -3.08
N LYS A 84 -7.81 0.14 -3.40
CA LYS A 84 -8.75 -0.23 -4.47
C LYS A 84 -10.13 0.40 -4.25
N LYS A 85 -10.63 0.38 -3.02
CA LYS A 85 -11.90 1.01 -2.64
C LYS A 85 -11.85 2.53 -2.80
N ASN A 86 -10.83 3.17 -2.25
CA ASN A 86 -10.64 4.62 -2.32
C ASN A 86 -10.59 5.11 -3.78
N VAL A 87 -9.90 4.38 -4.65
CA VAL A 87 -9.83 4.67 -6.09
C VAL A 87 -11.19 4.47 -6.77
N GLY A 88 -11.91 3.41 -6.41
CA GLY A 88 -13.26 3.14 -6.91
C GLY A 88 -14.28 4.22 -6.55
N ASP A 89 -14.23 4.74 -5.32
CA ASP A 89 -15.11 5.81 -4.83
C ASP A 89 -14.96 7.13 -5.62
N LEU A 90 -13.80 7.33 -6.28
CA LEU A 90 -13.56 8.46 -7.19
C LEU A 90 -14.07 8.25 -8.62
N GLN A 91 -14.64 7.08 -8.93
CA GLN A 91 -14.96 6.67 -10.30
C GLN A 91 -13.72 6.67 -11.22
N TYR A 92 -12.51 6.62 -10.63
CA TYR A 92 -11.28 6.52 -11.39
C TYR A 92 -11.10 5.07 -11.83
N THR A 93 -11.04 4.86 -13.13
CA THR A 93 -10.76 3.54 -13.68
C THR A 93 -9.25 3.32 -13.70
N LEU A 94 -8.77 2.36 -12.90
CA LEU A 94 -7.37 1.94 -12.94
C LEU A 94 -7.03 1.32 -14.30
N PRO A 95 -5.81 1.54 -14.82
CA PRO A 95 -5.33 0.80 -15.98
C PRO A 95 -5.39 -0.71 -15.74
N THR A 96 -5.73 -1.49 -16.77
CA THR A 96 -5.82 -2.97 -16.67
C THR A 96 -4.53 -3.60 -16.15
N THR A 97 -3.37 -3.04 -16.50
CA THR A 97 -2.08 -3.51 -15.98
C THR A 97 -1.99 -3.38 -14.46
N VAL A 98 -2.47 -2.28 -13.89
CA VAL A 98 -2.48 -2.05 -12.43
C VAL A 98 -3.46 -3.00 -11.75
N LEU A 99 -4.64 -3.24 -12.33
CA LEU A 99 -5.60 -4.21 -11.81
C LEU A 99 -5.05 -5.63 -11.82
N ASN A 100 -4.28 -6.00 -12.84
CA ASN A 100 -3.61 -7.30 -12.91
C ASN A 100 -2.52 -7.41 -11.83
N ASP A 101 -1.71 -6.36 -11.64
CA ASP A 101 -0.68 -6.33 -10.60
C ASP A 101 -1.28 -6.45 -9.19
N MET A 102 -2.41 -5.77 -8.95
CA MET A 102 -3.20 -5.89 -7.71
C MET A 102 -3.73 -7.31 -7.50
N THR A 103 -4.34 -7.90 -8.54
CA THR A 103 -4.84 -9.29 -8.47
C THR A 103 -3.72 -10.28 -8.18
N LEU A 104 -2.57 -10.13 -8.84
CA LEU A 104 -1.40 -10.95 -8.59
C LEU A 104 -0.90 -10.78 -7.15
N TYR A 105 -0.90 -9.56 -6.62
CA TYR A 105 -0.54 -9.29 -5.24
C TYR A 105 -1.49 -9.94 -4.24
N GLU A 106 -2.80 -9.89 -4.47
CA GLU A 106 -3.82 -10.58 -3.66
C GLU A 106 -3.54 -12.09 -3.64
N GLU A 107 -3.40 -12.73 -4.81
CA GLU A 107 -3.14 -14.17 -4.94
C GLU A 107 -1.84 -14.61 -4.23
N LEU A 108 -0.75 -13.85 -4.40
CA LEU A 108 0.53 -14.14 -3.77
C LEU A 108 0.47 -13.98 -2.25
N SER A 109 -0.26 -12.97 -1.75
CA SER A 109 -0.44 -12.75 -0.32
C SER A 109 -1.24 -13.89 0.32
N GLU A 110 -2.33 -14.33 -0.31
CA GLU A 110 -3.08 -15.51 0.15
C GLU A 110 -2.23 -16.78 0.14
N ALA A 111 -1.45 -17.01 -0.91
CA ALA A 111 -0.56 -18.16 -1.00
C ALA A 111 0.50 -18.12 0.11
N ALA A 112 1.07 -16.94 0.39
CA ALA A 112 2.03 -16.76 1.46
C ALA A 112 1.41 -17.08 2.83
N MET A 113 0.23 -16.53 3.14
CA MET A 113 -0.48 -16.82 4.39
C MET A 113 -0.75 -18.32 4.57
N ARG A 114 -1.25 -19.00 3.52
CA ARG A 114 -1.47 -20.46 3.56
C ARG A 114 -0.20 -21.29 3.79
N ILE A 115 0.96 -20.79 3.35
CA ILE A 115 2.25 -21.44 3.61
C ILE A 115 2.66 -21.20 5.07
N ILE A 116 2.52 -19.96 5.56
CA ILE A 116 2.86 -19.57 6.94
C ILE A 116 1.99 -20.33 7.95
N ASP A 117 0.68 -20.47 7.68
CA ASP A 117 -0.28 -21.21 8.52
C ASP A 117 0.12 -22.66 8.79
N ARG A 118 0.95 -23.27 7.93
CA ARG A 118 1.45 -24.64 8.13
C ARG A 118 2.53 -24.73 9.22
N PHE A 119 3.05 -23.59 9.67
CA PHE A 119 4.08 -23.48 10.70
C PHE A 119 3.55 -22.89 12.01
N LEU A 120 2.26 -22.56 12.08
CA LEU A 120 1.55 -22.14 13.29
C LEU A 120 1.18 -23.34 14.18
#